data_AF-G5QIZ2-F1
#
_entry.id   AF-G5QIZ2-F1
#
_cell.length_a   1.000
_cell.length_b   1.000
_cell.length_c   1.000
_cell.angle_alpha   90.00
_cell.angle_beta   90.00
_cell.angle_gamma   90.00
#
_symmetry.space_group_name_H-M   'P 1'
#
loop_
_entity.id
_entity.type
_entity.pdbx_description
1 polymer ?
#
loop_
_entity_poly.entity_id
_entity_poly.type
_entity_poly.pdbx_seq_one_letter_code
_entity_poly.pdbx_strand_id
1 'polypeptide(L)' 'IQVVSRAIAFVGKMAQQQGVAVKTSAEALQQAIDDNFWKPEYRDYRRTSI' A
#
# COMPACT_ATOMS: atom_id res chain seq x y z
N ILE A 1 -8.57 -11.32 9.72
CA ILE A 1 -7.29 -11.53 9.02
C ILE A 1 -6.75 -10.27 8.30
N GLN A 2 -7.60 -9.32 7.86
CA GLN A 2 -7.19 -8.09 7.15
C GLN A 2 -6.30 -7.13 7.96
N VAL A 3 -6.46 -7.08 9.29
CA VAL A 3 -5.64 -6.22 10.16
C VAL A 3 -4.17 -6.70 10.18
N VAL A 4 -3.97 -8.02 10.21
CA VAL A 4 -2.64 -8.62 10.27
C VAL A 4 -1.89 -8.45 8.96
N SER A 5 -2.55 -8.67 7.81
CA SER A 5 -1.92 -8.45 6.49
C SER A 5 -1.49 -7.00 6.29
N ARG A 6 -2.31 -6.03 6.74
CA ARG A 6 -1.97 -4.61 6.69
C ARG A 6 -0.77 -4.26 7.58
N ALA A 7 -0.70 -4.84 8.78
CA ALA A 7 0.45 -4.67 9.66
C ALA A 7 1.74 -5.27 9.06
N ILE A 8 1.65 -6.42 8.40
CA ILE A 8 2.79 -7.05 7.71
C ILE A 8 3.28 -6.19 6.54
N ALA A 9 2.38 -5.51 5.80
CA ALA A 9 2.79 -4.65 4.69
C ALA A 9 3.77 -3.53 5.12
N PHE A 10 3.76 -3.12 6.39
CA PHE A 10 4.70 -2.14 6.94
C PHE A 10 6.17 -2.64 6.96
N VAL A 11 6.42 -3.93 6.71
CA VAL A 11 7.77 -4.49 6.45
C VAL A 11 8.48 -3.77 5.30
N GLY A 12 7.75 -3.07 4.42
CA GLY A 12 8.33 -2.14 3.44
C GLY A 12 9.33 -1.15 4.04
N LYS A 13 9.17 -0.71 5.30
CA LYS A 13 10.14 0.15 6.00
C LYS A 13 11.51 -0.51 6.13
N MET A 14 11.55 -1.83 6.36
CA MET A 14 12.80 -2.58 6.45
C MET A 14 13.46 -2.69 5.07
N ALA A 15 12.68 -2.90 4.01
CA ALA A 15 13.18 -2.88 2.64
C ALA A 15 13.82 -1.52 2.27
N GLN A 16 13.23 -0.41 2.72
CA GLN A 16 13.80 0.93 2.55
C GLN A 16 15.12 1.12 3.31
N GLN A 17 15.22 0.58 4.52
CA GLN A 17 16.44 0.63 5.34
C GLN A 17 17.57 -0.19 4.73
N GLN A 18 17.25 -1.36 4.17
CA GLN A 18 18.20 -2.24 3.48
C GLN A 18 18.58 -1.75 2.07
N GLY A 19 17.98 -0.65 1.59
CA GLY A 19 18.30 -0.06 0.28
C GLY A 19 17.73 -0.82 -0.92
N VAL A 20 16.83 -1.78 -0.69
CA VAL A 20 16.14 -2.54 -1.75
C VAL A 20 14.82 -1.90 -2.17
N ALA A 21 14.42 -0.79 -1.54
CA ALA A 21 13.26 0.03 -1.90
C ALA A 21 13.53 1.54 -1.70
N VAL A 22 12.77 2.38 -2.41
CA VAL A 22 12.87 3.85 -2.32
C VAL A 22 12.51 4.32 -0.91
N LYS A 23 13.39 5.10 -0.28
CA LYS A 23 13.16 5.67 1.06
C LYS A 23 12.07 6.74 1.01
N THR A 24 11.04 6.59 1.83
CA THR A 24 9.98 7.58 2.06
C THR A 24 9.79 7.78 3.56
N SER A 25 8.98 8.76 3.96
CA SER A 25 8.58 8.86 5.37
C SER A 25 7.70 7.67 5.78
N ALA A 26 7.63 7.40 7.09
CA ALA A 26 6.81 6.30 7.61
C ALA A 26 5.33 6.54 7.37
N GLU A 27 4.89 7.80 7.42
CA GLU A 27 3.52 8.23 7.20
C GLU A 27 3.14 8.05 5.73
N ALA A 28 4.04 8.40 4.80
CA ALA A 28 3.83 8.20 3.38
C ALA A 28 3.74 6.71 3.03
N LEU A 29 4.55 5.86 3.67
CA LEU A 29 4.46 4.41 3.50
C LEU A 29 3.13 3.87 4.04
N GLN A 30 2.69 4.34 5.20
CA GLN A 30 1.41 3.94 5.79
C GLN A 30 0.23 4.32 4.88
N GLN A 31 0.22 5.56 4.38
CA GLN A 31 -0.80 6.02 3.44
C GLN A 31 -0.80 5.19 2.15
N ALA A 32 0.38 4.90 1.60
CA ALA A 32 0.49 4.06 0.41
C ALA A 32 -0.04 2.64 0.65
N ILE A 33 0.21 2.05 1.82
CA ILE A 33 -0.37 0.75 2.19
C ILE A 33 -1.89 0.84 2.22
N ASP A 34 -2.45 1.90 2.80
CA ASP A 34 -3.91 2.09 2.93
C ASP A 34 -4.59 2.31 1.57
N ASP A 35 -3.98 3.12 0.70
CA ASP A 35 -4.49 3.45 -0.63
C ASP A 35 -4.47 2.24 -1.59
N ASN A 36 -3.44 1.40 -1.46
CA ASN A 36 -3.27 0.22 -2.30
C ASN A 36 -3.86 -1.06 -1.69
N PHE A 37 -4.43 -0.98 -0.48
CA PHE A 37 -5.03 -2.14 0.15
C PHE A 37 -6.27 -2.59 -0.60
N TRP A 38 -6.27 -3.85 -1.04
CA TRP A 38 -7.43 -4.41 -1.71
C TRP A 38 -8.64 -4.48 -0.78
N LYS A 39 -9.79 -4.03 -1.27
CA LYS A 39 -11.08 -4.10 -0.58
C LYS A 39 -12.04 -4.95 -1.42
N PRO A 40 -12.93 -5.74 -0.78
CA PRO A 40 -13.91 -6.58 -1.46
C PRO A 40 -15.10 -5.79 -2.03
N GLU A 41 -14.86 -4.57 -2.48
CA GLU A 41 -15.86 -3.69 -3.06
C GLU A 41 -15.70 -3.63 -4.58
N TYR A 42 -16.83 -3.58 -5.29
CA TYR A 42 -16.78 -3.46 -6.74
C TYR A 42 -16.21 -2.09 -7.10
N ARG A 43 -15.17 -2.08 -7.93
CA ARG A 43 -14.58 -0.83 -8.39
C ARG A 43 -15.47 -0.21 -9.47
N ASP A 44 -15.77 1.07 -9.32
CA ASP A 44 -16.44 1.82 -10.37
C ASP A 44 -15.54 1.93 -11.60
N TYR A 45 -15.88 1.17 -12.65
CA TYR A 45 -15.21 1.29 -13.94
C TYR A 45 -15.74 2.52 -14.67
N ARG A 46 -14.90 3.55 -14.79
CA ARG A 46 -15.16 4.65 -15.70
C ARG A 46 -14.78 4.20 -17.12
N ARG A 47 -15.66 4.47 -18.10
CA ARG A 47 -15.34 4.26 -19.52
C ARG A 47 -14.15 5.15 -19.90
N THR A 48 -12.97 4.54 -20.07
CA THR A 48 -11.87 5.14 -20.84
C THR A 48 -12.20 4.95 -22.32
N SER A 49 -13.05 5.83 -22.83
CA SER A 49 -13.31 5.98 -24.26
C SER A 49 -13.70 7.43 -24.49
N ILE A 50 -12.70 8.31 -24.47
CA ILE A 50 -12.73 9.68 -24.99
C ILE A 50 -11.34 10.00 -25.52
#